data_AF-A0A3D4NRB5-F1
#
_entry.id   AF-A0A3D4NRB5-F1
#
_cell.length_a   1.000
_cell.length_b   1.000
_cell.length_c   1.000
_cell.angle_alpha   90.00
_cell.angle_beta   90.00
_cell.angle_gamma   90.00
#
_symmetry.space_group_name_H-M   'P 1'
#
loop_
_entity.id
_entity.type
_entity.pdbx_description
1 polymer ?
#
loop_
_entity_poly.entity_id
_entity_poly.type
_entity_poly.pdbx_seq_one_letter_code
_entity_poly.pdbx_strand_id
1 'polypeptide(L)'
;MAADIEDSRSARFALRCSSFAERWFPDSWVFAALAVIIVAVATMAMGAKPTDAAMAFGDGFWSLIPFTMQMAFVVIGGYVVASSPPAVKLIDRLARIPKNGRSAVAWVALISMVASLLNWGLSLVFGGLLVRALARRTDLKM
;
A
#
# COMPACT_ATOMS: atom_id res chain seq x y z
N MET A 1 -6.84 -18.16 24.47
CA MET A 1 -7.69 -17.00 24.09
C MET A 1 -7.15 -16.34 22.81
N ALA A 2 -6.84 -17.13 21.78
CA ALA A 2 -6.54 -16.65 20.43
C ALA A 2 -7.60 -17.15 19.41
N ALA A 3 -8.46 -18.08 19.85
CA ALA A 3 -9.47 -18.75 19.03
C ALA A 3 -10.67 -17.84 18.64
N ASP A 4 -10.94 -16.76 19.38
CA ASP A 4 -12.18 -15.97 19.19
C ASP A 4 -12.08 -14.94 18.05
N ILE A 5 -10.85 -14.58 17.63
CA ILE A 5 -10.64 -13.62 16.53
C ILE A 5 -10.79 -14.30 15.16
N GLU A 6 -10.44 -15.59 15.06
CA GLU A 6 -10.61 -16.40 13.84
C GLU A 6 -12.09 -16.62 13.47
N ASP A 7 -13.01 -16.56 14.43
CA ASP A 7 -14.44 -16.88 14.22
C ASP A 7 -15.33 -15.69 13.79
N SER A 8 -14.82 -14.45 13.85
CA SER A 8 -15.57 -13.29 13.39
C SER A 8 -15.89 -13.40 11.89
N ARG A 9 -17.15 -13.14 11.50
CA ARG A 9 -17.59 -13.13 10.09
C ARG A 9 -16.72 -12.23 9.21
N SER A 10 -16.23 -11.11 9.76
CA SER A 10 -15.34 -10.17 9.06
C SER A 10 -13.94 -10.74 8.83
N ALA A 11 -13.40 -11.48 9.81
CA ALA A 11 -12.07 -12.11 9.70
C ALA A 11 -12.09 -13.21 8.63
N ARG A 12 -13.11 -14.08 8.66
CA ARG A 12 -13.30 -15.11 7.62
C ARG A 12 -13.49 -14.53 6.23
N PHE A 13 -14.21 -13.41 6.12
CA PHE A 13 -14.35 -12.70 4.85
C PHE A 13 -13.00 -12.16 4.35
N ALA A 14 -12.24 -11.47 5.21
CA ALA A 14 -10.93 -10.93 4.86
C ALA A 14 -9.95 -12.04 4.42
N LEU A 15 -9.90 -13.15 5.14
CA LEU A 15 -9.05 -14.31 4.81
C LEU A 15 -9.45 -14.94 3.47
N ARG A 16 -10.75 -15.08 3.19
CA ARG A 16 -11.24 -15.56 1.89
C ARG A 16 -10.80 -14.64 0.76
N CYS A 17 -10.95 -13.33 0.92
CA CYS A 17 -10.49 -12.35 -0.07
C CYS A 17 -8.97 -12.46 -0.31
N SER A 18 -8.15 -12.56 0.74
CA SER A 18 -6.70 -12.73 0.63
C SER A 18 -6.34 -14.02 -0.12
N SER A 19 -6.93 -15.15 0.27
CA SER A 19 -6.67 -16.45 -0.36
C SER A 19 -7.05 -16.50 -1.83
N PHE A 20 -8.12 -15.78 -2.21
CA PHE A 20 -8.52 -15.64 -3.60
C PHE A 20 -7.51 -14.81 -4.38
N ALA A 21 -7.12 -13.65 -3.84
CA ALA A 21 -6.15 -12.77 -4.47
C ALA A 21 -4.79 -13.46 -4.64
N GLU A 22 -4.24 -14.07 -3.60
CA GLU A 22 -2.95 -14.78 -3.65
C GLU A 22 -2.94 -15.92 -4.69
N ARG A 23 -4.07 -16.59 -4.88
CA ARG A 23 -4.16 -17.70 -5.83
C ARG A 23 -4.28 -17.26 -7.29
N TRP A 24 -4.91 -16.12 -7.54
CA TRP A 24 -5.30 -15.71 -8.89
C TRP A 24 -4.60 -14.47 -9.40
N PHE A 25 -4.02 -13.65 -8.53
CA PHE A 25 -3.39 -12.39 -8.93
C PHE A 25 -2.02 -12.68 -9.57
N PRO A 26 -1.88 -12.50 -10.90
CA PRO A 26 -0.62 -12.76 -11.58
C PRO A 26 0.44 -11.78 -11.12
N ASP A 27 1.70 -12.19 -11.27
CA ASP A 27 2.83 -11.28 -11.05
C ASP A 27 2.71 -10.04 -11.96
N SER A 28 3.01 -8.86 -11.41
CA SER A 28 2.90 -7.59 -12.12
C SER A 28 3.80 -7.52 -13.35
N TRP A 29 4.93 -8.22 -13.33
CA TRP A 29 5.83 -8.36 -14.48
C TRP A 29 5.15 -9.05 -15.66
N VAL A 30 4.29 -10.04 -15.42
CA VAL A 30 3.57 -10.76 -16.48
C VAL A 30 2.66 -9.80 -17.25
N PHE A 31 1.93 -8.93 -16.52
CA PHE A 31 1.10 -7.91 -17.16
C PHE A 31 1.93 -6.91 -17.95
N ALA A 32 3.08 -6.47 -17.42
CA ALA A 32 3.96 -5.56 -18.13
C ALA A 32 4.49 -6.19 -19.42
N ALA A 33 4.98 -7.43 -19.37
CA ALA A 33 5.49 -8.16 -20.53
C ALA A 33 4.40 -8.36 -21.60
N LEU A 34 3.20 -8.79 -21.19
CA LEU A 34 2.05 -8.94 -22.08
C LEU A 34 1.66 -7.61 -22.72
N ALA A 35 1.61 -6.52 -21.94
CA ALA A 35 1.30 -5.19 -22.45
C ALA A 35 2.31 -4.75 -23.52
N VAL A 36 3.61 -4.97 -23.29
CA VAL A 36 4.66 -4.66 -24.28
C VAL A 36 4.43 -5.43 -25.58
N ILE A 37 4.18 -6.74 -25.50
CA ILE A 37 3.92 -7.58 -26.67
C ILE A 37 2.66 -7.12 -27.42
N ILE A 38 1.56 -6.91 -26.69
CA ILE A 38 0.27 -6.50 -27.26
C ILE A 38 0.41 -5.14 -27.96
N VAL A 39 1.03 -4.16 -27.31
CA VAL A 39 1.22 -2.82 -27.87
C VAL A 39 2.16 -2.86 -29.08
N ALA A 40 3.24 -3.65 -29.03
CA ALA A 40 4.15 -3.81 -30.16
C ALA A 40 3.42 -4.40 -31.39
N VAL A 41 2.67 -5.49 -31.20
CA VAL A 41 1.89 -6.13 -32.27
C VAL A 41 0.83 -5.19 -32.81
N ALA A 42 0.08 -4.51 -31.94
CA ALA A 42 -0.96 -3.56 -32.35
C ALA A 42 -0.38 -2.40 -33.17
N THR A 43 0.78 -1.87 -32.77
CA THR A 43 1.45 -0.76 -33.46
C THR A 43 1.94 -1.18 -34.85
N MET A 44 2.51 -2.38 -34.98
CA MET A 44 2.89 -2.94 -36.28
C MET A 44 1.67 -3.23 -37.17
N ALA A 45 0.56 -3.72 -36.58
CA ALA A 45 -0.68 -3.96 -37.30
C ALA A 45 -1.30 -2.67 -37.86
N MET A 46 -1.01 -1.50 -37.25
CA MET A 46 -1.39 -0.17 -37.74
C MET A 46 -0.42 0.39 -38.80
N GLY A 47 0.63 -0.36 -39.18
CA GLY A 47 1.56 0.00 -40.26
C GLY A 47 2.91 0.59 -39.82
N ALA A 48 3.20 0.64 -38.52
CA ALA A 48 4.51 1.07 -38.03
C ALA A 48 5.60 0.03 -38.35
N LYS A 49 6.84 0.48 -38.60
CA LYS A 49 7.96 -0.44 -38.77
C LYS A 49 8.37 -1.03 -37.41
N PRO A 50 8.92 -2.25 -37.37
CA PRO A 50 9.42 -2.84 -36.11
C PRO A 50 10.45 -1.97 -35.39
N THR A 51 11.28 -1.24 -36.15
CA THR A 51 12.25 -0.29 -35.61
C THR A 51 11.60 0.86 -34.86
N ASP A 52 10.48 1.37 -35.38
CA ASP A 52 9.78 2.51 -34.82
C ASP A 52 9.11 2.12 -33.49
N ALA A 53 8.53 0.91 -33.43
CA ALA A 53 7.98 0.34 -32.21
C ALA A 53 9.06 0.12 -31.13
N ALA A 54 10.24 -0.38 -31.51
CA ALA A 54 11.36 -0.59 -30.60
C ALA A 54 11.92 0.74 -30.06
N MET A 55 12.06 1.76 -30.91
CA MET A 55 12.50 3.10 -30.50
C MET A 55 11.49 3.74 -29.54
N ALA A 56 10.19 3.69 -29.87
CA ALA A 56 9.15 4.25 -29.01
C ALA A 56 9.12 3.59 -27.62
N PHE A 57 9.30 2.26 -27.54
CA PHE A 57 9.43 1.57 -26.26
C PHE A 57 10.69 2.03 -25.50
N GLY A 58 11.84 2.11 -26.16
CA GLY A 58 13.10 2.55 -25.56
C GLY A 58 12.99 3.95 -24.98
N ASP A 59 12.44 4.90 -25.74
CA ASP A 59 12.23 6.29 -25.29
C ASP A 59 11.30 6.36 -24.08
N GLY A 60 10.22 5.58 -24.09
CA GLY A 60 9.31 5.45 -22.95
C GLY A 60 9.95 4.81 -21.72
N PHE A 61 10.80 3.79 -21.91
CA PHE A 61 11.48 3.09 -20.82
C PHE A 61 12.36 4.04 -20.00
N TRP A 62 13.07 4.97 -20.64
CA TRP A 62 13.91 5.95 -19.94
C TRP A 62 13.10 6.89 -19.04
N SER A 63 11.82 7.12 -19.31
CA SER A 63 10.93 7.90 -18.44
C SER A 63 10.63 7.20 -17.09
N LEU A 64 10.85 5.89 -17.00
CA LEU A 64 10.68 5.13 -15.74
C LEU A 64 11.75 5.49 -14.70
N ILE A 65 12.92 5.98 -15.11
CA ILE A 65 13.97 6.40 -14.16
C ILE A 65 13.52 7.60 -13.33
N PRO A 66 13.11 8.75 -13.91
CA PRO A 66 12.59 9.85 -13.11
C PRO A 66 11.29 9.47 -12.37
N PHE A 67 10.43 8.62 -12.95
CA PHE A 67 9.24 8.11 -12.26
C PHE A 67 9.58 7.31 -11.00
N THR A 68 10.52 6.35 -11.09
CA THR A 68 10.95 5.54 -9.94
C THR A 68 11.63 6.41 -8.88
N MET A 69 12.41 7.41 -9.28
CA MET A 69 12.98 8.40 -8.35
C MET A 69 11.88 9.17 -7.61
N GLN A 70 10.86 9.67 -8.32
CA GLN A 70 9.72 10.35 -7.70
C GLN A 70 9.00 9.44 -6.69
N MET A 71 8.74 8.18 -7.06
CA MET A 71 8.11 7.21 -6.17
C MET A 71 8.98 6.89 -4.95
N ALA A 72 10.30 6.78 -5.11
CA ALA A 72 11.22 6.59 -4.00
C ALA A 72 11.18 7.77 -3.01
N PHE A 73 11.17 9.02 -3.51
CA PHE A 73 11.02 10.21 -2.66
C PHE A 73 9.67 10.26 -1.95
N VAL A 74 8.58 9.83 -2.60
CA VAL A 74 7.25 9.74 -1.96
C VAL A 74 7.28 8.78 -0.77
N VAL A 75 7.92 7.61 -0.92
CA VAL A 75 8.04 6.61 0.15
C VAL A 75 8.97 7.08 1.26
N ILE A 76 10.18 7.53 0.93
CA ILE A 76 11.16 8.00 1.90
C ILE A 76 10.62 9.22 2.66
N GLY A 77 10.02 10.17 1.94
CA GLY A 77 9.38 11.34 2.54
C GLY A 77 8.26 10.94 3.51
N GLY A 78 7.40 10.00 3.11
CA GLY A 78 6.37 9.43 3.98
C GLY A 78 6.96 8.83 5.27
N TYR A 79 8.03 8.04 5.16
CA TYR A 79 8.73 7.45 6.30
C TYR A 79 9.37 8.50 7.22
N VAL A 80 10.10 9.47 6.65
CA VAL A 80 10.79 10.53 7.40
C VAL A 80 9.78 11.38 8.17
N VAL A 81 8.66 11.74 7.54
CA VAL A 81 7.57 12.47 8.20
C VAL A 81 6.93 11.64 9.30
N ALA A 82 6.60 10.37 9.05
CA ALA A 82 6.00 9.48 10.06
C ALA A 82 6.89 9.27 11.29
N SER A 83 8.21 9.25 11.10
CA SER A 83 9.20 8.99 12.14
C SER A 83 9.68 10.26 12.86
N SER A 84 9.21 11.43 12.42
CA SER A 84 9.62 12.71 12.99
C SER A 84 9.09 12.92 14.43
N PRO A 85 9.79 13.69 15.28
CA PRO A 85 9.32 13.97 16.64
C PRO A 85 7.89 14.55 16.73
N PRO A 86 7.44 15.44 15.81
CA PRO A 86 6.06 15.89 15.78
C PRO A 86 5.05 14.76 15.50
N ALA A 87 5.36 13.86 14.56
CA ALA A 87 4.49 12.74 14.21
C ALA A 87 4.37 11.74 15.37
N VAL A 88 5.47 11.42 16.04
CA VAL A 88 5.46 10.56 17.25
C VAL A 88 4.57 11.17 18.34
N LYS A 89 4.70 12.47 18.62
CA LYS A 89 3.82 13.16 19.59
C LYS A 89 2.35 13.12 19.18
N LEU A 90 2.04 13.21 17.88
CA LEU A 90 0.68 13.08 17.37
C LEU A 90 0.17 11.65 17.55
N ILE A 91 0.96 10.64 17.22
CA ILE A 91 0.64 9.22 17.43
C ILE A 91 0.32 8.96 18.89
N ASP A 92 1.14 9.43 19.83
CA ASP A 92 0.92 9.25 21.26
C ASP A 92 -0.40 9.90 21.74
N ARG A 93 -0.80 11.03 21.14
CA ARG A 93 -2.09 11.67 21.42
C ARG A 93 -3.24 10.85 20.85
N LEU A 94 -3.14 10.43 19.59
CA LEU A 94 -4.16 9.63 18.91
C LEU A 94 -4.37 8.27 19.59
N ALA A 95 -3.29 7.67 20.11
CA ALA A 95 -3.32 6.39 20.80
C ALA A 95 -4.11 6.43 22.12
N ARG A 96 -4.37 7.60 22.70
CA ARG A 96 -5.16 7.75 23.96
C ARG A 96 -6.67 7.73 23.75
N ILE A 97 -7.14 7.90 22.52
CA ILE A 97 -8.57 8.08 22.22
C ILE A 97 -9.36 6.75 22.33
N PRO A 98 -8.90 5.62 21.77
CA PRO A 98 -9.66 4.37 21.86
C PRO A 98 -9.78 3.86 23.31
N LYS A 99 -10.93 3.24 23.61
CA LYS A 99 -11.27 2.73 24.96
C LYS A 99 -11.40 1.20 25.03
N ASN A 100 -11.45 0.52 23.89
CA ASN A 100 -11.57 -0.94 23.79
C ASN A 100 -10.94 -1.45 22.48
N GLY A 101 -10.64 -2.75 22.38
CA GLY A 101 -9.97 -3.36 21.22
C GLY A 101 -10.68 -3.09 19.88
N ARG A 102 -12.01 -3.25 19.80
CA ARG A 102 -12.77 -3.03 18.56
C ARG A 102 -12.67 -1.57 18.09
N SER A 103 -12.79 -0.61 19.00
CA SER A 103 -12.63 0.81 18.69
C SER A 103 -11.20 1.15 18.27
N ALA A 104 -10.19 0.47 18.83
CA ALA A 104 -8.79 0.66 18.46
C ALA A 104 -8.53 0.24 17.00
N VAL A 105 -9.05 -0.92 16.59
CA VAL A 105 -8.94 -1.39 15.19
C VAL A 105 -9.62 -0.42 14.22
N ALA A 106 -10.86 -0.02 14.51
CA ALA A 106 -11.59 0.94 13.67
C ALA A 106 -10.87 2.31 13.61
N TRP A 107 -10.29 2.74 14.72
CA TRP A 107 -9.54 3.99 14.80
C TRP A 107 -8.26 3.97 13.97
N VAL A 108 -7.48 2.88 14.06
CA VAL A 108 -6.30 2.67 13.21
C VAL A 108 -6.69 2.70 11.74
N ALA A 109 -7.76 1.99 11.36
CA ALA A 109 -8.23 1.96 9.98
C ALA A 109 -8.59 3.37 9.48
N LEU A 110 -9.36 4.13 10.27
CA LEU A 110 -9.76 5.50 9.93
C LEU A 110 -8.54 6.41 9.74
N ILE A 111 -7.63 6.44 10.73
CA ILE A 111 -6.45 7.30 10.67
C ILE A 111 -5.51 6.90 9.52
N SER A 112 -5.36 5.60 9.27
CA SER A 112 -4.56 5.11 8.14
C SER A 112 -5.17 5.53 6.80
N MET A 113 -6.50 5.43 6.63
CA MET A 113 -7.17 5.92 5.42
C MET A 113 -6.99 7.42 5.22
N VAL A 114 -7.14 8.23 6.28
CA VAL A 114 -6.93 9.68 6.22
C VAL A 114 -5.47 10.02 5.89
N ALA A 115 -4.51 9.35 6.53
CA ALA A 115 -3.09 9.52 6.22
C ALA A 115 -2.79 9.15 4.75
N SER A 116 -3.46 8.11 4.24
CA SER A 116 -3.28 7.64 2.86
C SER A 116 -3.78 8.63 1.82
N LEU A 117 -4.82 9.41 2.13
CA LEU A 117 -5.30 10.48 1.24
C LEU A 117 -4.27 11.60 1.09
N LEU A 118 -3.45 11.83 2.11
CA LEU A 118 -2.37 12.83 2.05
C LEU A 118 -1.14 12.26 1.34
N ASN A 119 -0.72 11.07 1.74
CA ASN A 119 0.41 10.37 1.16
C ASN A 119 0.31 8.89 1.53
N TRP A 120 0.23 8.03 0.51
CA TRP A 120 0.11 6.59 0.73
C TRP A 120 1.34 5.97 1.41
N GLY A 121 2.55 6.48 1.16
CA GLY A 121 3.78 6.05 1.84
C GLY A 121 3.82 6.41 3.33
N LEU A 122 3.32 7.60 3.69
CA LEU A 122 3.15 8.05 5.08
C LEU A 122 2.22 7.10 5.84
N SER A 123 1.07 6.78 5.25
CA SER A 123 0.05 5.91 5.86
C SER A 123 0.62 4.57 6.32
N LEU A 124 1.41 3.90 5.46
CA LEU A 124 1.97 2.58 5.74
C LEU A 124 2.80 2.57 7.03
N VAL A 125 3.65 3.60 7.21
CA VAL A 125 4.53 3.72 8.38
C VAL A 125 3.74 4.24 9.58
N PHE A 126 2.98 5.30 9.41
CA PHE A 126 2.22 5.95 10.48
C PHE A 126 1.20 5.01 11.12
N GLY A 127 0.45 4.25 10.30
CA GLY A 127 -0.52 3.26 10.77
C GLY A 127 0.14 2.16 11.61
N GLY A 128 1.27 1.63 11.15
CA GLY A 128 2.05 0.64 11.90
C GLY A 128 2.58 1.17 13.24
N LEU A 129 3.07 2.42 13.26
CA LEU A 129 3.51 3.07 14.49
C LEU A 129 2.35 3.31 15.46
N LEU A 130 1.17 3.70 14.96
CA LEU A 130 -0.03 3.88 15.78
C LEU A 130 -0.53 2.56 16.38
N VAL A 131 -0.54 1.47 15.60
CA VAL A 131 -0.84 0.13 16.12
C VAL A 131 0.14 -0.25 17.23
N ARG A 132 1.44 -0.01 17.02
CA ARG A 132 2.47 -0.27 18.03
C ARG A 132 2.25 0.54 19.31
N ALA A 133 1.84 1.80 19.21
CA ALA A 133 1.53 2.64 20.36
C ALA A 133 0.30 2.13 21.13
N LEU A 134 -0.76 1.72 20.42
CA LEU A 134 -1.95 1.12 21.01
C LEU A 134 -1.65 -0.24 21.66
N ALA A 135 -0.81 -1.06 21.06
CA ALA A 135 -0.43 -2.38 21.60
C ALA A 135 0.38 -2.29 22.91
N ARG A 136 1.02 -1.15 23.19
CA ARG A 136 1.71 -0.91 24.47
C ARG A 136 0.76 -0.52 25.61
N ARG A 137 -0.50 -0.20 25.32
CA ARG A 137 -1.51 0.14 26.33
C ARG A 137 -2.04 -1.12 26.98
N THR A 138 -1.86 -1.25 28.29
CA THR A 138 -2.32 -2.40 29.09
C THR A 138 -3.80 -2.29 29.49
N ASP A 139 -4.41 -1.11 29.35
CA ASP A 139 -5.80 -0.85 29.69
C ASP A 139 -6.78 -1.22 28.58
N LEU A 140 -6.29 -1.46 27.36
CA LEU A 140 -7.09 -1.97 26.25
C LEU A 140 -7.23 -3.48 26.40
N LYS A 141 -8.43 -3.93 26.79
CA LYS A 141 -8.82 -5.33 26.62
C LYS A 141 -8.97 -5.59 25.11
N MET A 142 -7.98 -6.25 24.52
CA MET A 142 -8.02 -6.73 23.14
C MET A 142 -8.84 -8.01 23.05
#